data_AF-B9BHR3-F1
#
_entry.id   AF-B9BHR3-F1
#
_cell.length_a   1.000
_cell.length_b   1.000
_cell.length_c   1.000
_cell.angle_alpha   90.00
_cell.angle_beta   90.00
_cell.angle_gamma   90.00
#
_symmetry.space_group_name_H-M   'P 1'
#
loop_
_entity.id
_entity.type
_entity.pdbx_description
1 polymer ?
#
loop_
_entity_poly.entity_id
_entity_poly.type
_entity_poly.pdbx_seq_one_letter_code
_entity_poly.pdbx_strand_id
1 'polypeptide(L)'
;MELQKEIATLQRENDVLREQLAKTQTQAENDARYQLVELEGQQFAYLFEPTEGERTPRHYLCARCRTEKKNSVLQGHGRPGNFKCPICSTIYITDRNSPRSRSAITDDEPPGGPQGWMR
;
A
#
# COMPACT_ATOMS: atom_id res chain seq x y z
N MET A 1 42.51 31.89 0.85
CA MET A 1 41.26 31.84 0.06
C MET A 1 40.72 30.42 -0.10
N GLU A 2 41.57 29.37 -0.19
CA GLU A 2 41.15 27.95 -0.20
C GLU A 2 40.21 27.59 0.97
N LEU A 3 40.63 27.89 2.20
CA LEU A 3 39.88 27.57 3.42
C LEU A 3 38.48 28.21 3.47
N GLN A 4 38.33 29.42 2.94
CA GLN A 4 37.02 30.09 2.90
C GLN A 4 36.06 29.43 1.90
N LYS A 5 36.59 28.92 0.78
CA LYS A 5 35.80 28.15 -0.19
C LYS A 5 35.38 26.80 0.39
N GLU A 6 36.27 26.16 1.14
CA GLU A 6 36.00 24.88 1.79
C GLU A 6 34.95 25.03 2.90
N ILE A 7 35.07 26.05 3.76
CA ILE A 7 34.05 26.38 4.78
C ILE A 7 32.69 26.64 4.12
N ALA A 8 32.64 27.44 3.05
CA ALA A 8 31.39 27.73 2.34
C ALA A 8 30.79 26.49 1.64
N THR A 9 31.61 25.51 1.28
CA THR A 9 31.14 24.25 0.69
C THR A 9 30.57 23.34 1.76
N LEU A 10 31.31 23.16 2.85
CA LEU A 10 30.87 22.37 4.01
C LEU A 10 29.58 22.93 4.64
N GLN A 11 29.43 24.26 4.70
CA GLN A 11 28.19 24.89 5.18
C GLN A 11 26.99 24.53 4.30
N ARG A 12 27.13 24.64 2.97
CA ARG A 12 26.06 24.26 2.03
C ARG A 12 25.69 22.78 2.12
N GLU A 13 26.69 21.92 2.24
CA GLU A 13 26.46 20.48 2.44
C GLU A 13 25.74 20.22 3.76
N ASN A 14 26.11 20.92 4.84
CA ASN A 14 25.44 20.80 6.13
C ASN A 14 23.97 21.21 6.04
N ASP A 15 23.66 22.31 5.35
CA ASP A 15 22.30 22.79 5.16
C ASP A 15 21.45 21.79 4.36
N VAL A 16 21.99 21.26 3.26
CA VAL A 16 21.32 20.22 2.45
C VAL A 16 21.06 18.97 3.27
N LEU A 17 22.04 18.51 4.04
CA LEU A 17 21.89 17.31 4.87
C LEU A 17 20.85 17.53 5.99
N ARG A 18 20.82 18.72 6.60
CA ARG A 18 19.80 19.07 7.60
C ARG A 18 18.39 19.07 7.01
N GLU A 19 18.22 19.60 5.81
CA GLU A 19 16.93 19.58 5.11
C GLU A 19 16.49 18.15 4.80
N GLN A 20 17.40 17.31 4.30
CA GLN A 20 17.12 15.90 4.02
C GLN A 20 16.78 15.12 5.29
N LEU A 21 17.48 15.40 6.40
CA LEU A 21 17.20 14.80 7.70
C LEU A 21 15.78 15.17 8.16
N ALA A 22 15.43 16.46 8.14
CA ALA A 22 14.11 16.93 8.57
C ALA A 22 12.98 16.31 7.72
N LYS A 23 13.18 16.22 6.41
CA LYS A 23 12.21 15.59 5.50
C LYS A 23 12.04 14.10 5.80
N THR A 24 13.15 13.39 6.05
CA THR A 24 13.13 11.95 6.34
C THR A 24 12.49 11.66 7.69
N GLN A 25 12.78 12.48 8.71
CA GLN A 25 12.15 12.38 10.03
C GLN A 25 10.64 12.60 9.95
N THR A 26 10.21 13.66 9.27
CA THR A 26 8.78 13.95 9.06
C THR A 26 8.08 12.78 8.35
N GLN A 27 8.75 12.17 7.37
CA GLN A 27 8.19 11.02 6.67
C GLN A 27 8.10 9.78 7.56
N ALA A 28 9.14 9.49 8.36
CA ALA A 28 9.15 8.38 9.30
C ALA A 28 8.08 8.52 10.39
N GLU A 29 7.90 9.74 10.91
CA GLU A 29 6.84 10.06 11.87
C GLU A 29 5.46 9.80 11.27
N ASN A 30 5.21 10.30 10.05
CA ASN A 30 3.97 10.04 9.33
C ASN A 30 3.75 8.55 9.07
N ASP A 31 4.80 7.80 8.78
CA ASP A 31 4.71 6.35 8.55
C ASP A 31 4.37 5.58 9.83
N ALA A 32 4.95 5.97 10.96
CA ALA A 32 4.71 5.37 12.28
C ALA A 32 3.25 5.51 12.75
N ARG A 33 2.49 6.45 12.17
CA ARG A 33 1.07 6.64 12.46
C ARG A 33 0.16 5.52 11.96
N TYR A 34 0.68 4.64 11.11
CA TYR A 34 -0.11 3.59 10.51
C TYR A 34 0.30 2.22 11.00
N GLN A 35 -0.69 1.39 11.26
CA GLN A 35 -0.50 0.04 11.77
C GLN A 35 -0.90 -0.98 10.72
N LEU A 36 -0.07 -2.01 10.50
CA LEU A 36 -0.44 -3.11 9.64
C LEU A 36 -1.51 -3.95 10.35
N VAL A 37 -2.69 -4.08 9.74
CA VAL A 37 -3.82 -4.85 10.27
C VAL A 37 -4.23 -5.91 9.27
N GLU A 38 -4.68 -7.05 9.78
CA GLU A 38 -5.35 -8.06 8.98
C GLU A 38 -6.81 -7.65 8.76
N LEU A 39 -7.20 -7.58 7.50
CA LEU A 39 -8.59 -7.59 7.05
C LEU A 39 -9.03 -9.03 6.84
N GLU A 40 -10.34 -9.26 6.83
CA GLU A 40 -10.90 -10.60 6.61
C GLU A 40 -10.33 -11.27 5.34
N GLY A 41 -10.23 -12.59 5.36
CA GLY A 41 -9.70 -13.35 4.23
C GLY A 41 -8.18 -13.31 4.06
N GLN A 42 -7.42 -13.07 5.13
CA GLN A 42 -5.94 -13.07 5.14
C GLN A 42 -5.35 -11.96 4.25
N GLN A 43 -6.06 -10.84 4.10
CA GLN A 43 -5.58 -9.68 3.38
C GLN A 43 -5.05 -8.66 4.39
N PHE A 44 -3.95 -7.98 4.09
CA PHE A 44 -3.37 -6.99 5.00
C PHE A 44 -3.48 -5.58 4.43
N ALA A 45 -3.82 -4.62 5.29
CA ALA A 45 -3.84 -3.19 4.94
C ALA A 45 -3.23 -2.37 6.08
N TYR A 46 -2.81 -1.15 5.79
CA TYR A 46 -2.34 -0.24 6.82
C TYR A 46 -3.48 0.65 7.31
N LEU A 47 -3.83 0.57 8.59
CA LEU A 47 -4.87 1.39 9.21
C LEU A 47 -4.28 2.69 9.75
N PHE A 48 -4.93 3.79 9.43
CA PHE A 48 -4.81 5.06 10.14
C PHE A 48 -5.92 5.14 11.19
N GLU A 49 -5.53 5.22 12.46
CA GLU A 49 -6.44 5.45 13.58
C GLU A 49 -6.29 6.90 14.04
N PRO A 50 -7.33 7.75 13.91
CA PRO A 50 -7.25 9.14 14.34
C PRO A 50 -7.16 9.22 15.86
N THR A 51 -6.34 10.15 16.35
CA THR A 51 -6.35 10.53 17.77
C THR A 51 -7.41 11.61 18.03
N GLU A 52 -7.76 11.81 19.30
CA GLU A 52 -8.74 12.84 19.69
C GLU A 52 -8.35 14.23 19.15
N GLY A 53 -9.31 14.92 18.53
CA GLY A 53 -9.11 16.25 17.94
C GLY A 53 -8.58 16.26 16.49
N GLU A 54 -8.24 15.11 15.91
CA GLU A 54 -7.80 15.06 14.51
C GLU A 54 -8.93 15.15 13.50
N ARG A 55 -8.67 15.85 12.40
CA ARG A 55 -9.63 16.03 11.30
C ARG A 55 -9.58 14.92 10.25
N THR A 56 -8.49 14.16 10.22
CA THR A 56 -8.30 13.08 9.25
C THR A 56 -9.15 11.88 9.68
N PRO A 57 -10.09 11.39 8.85
CA PRO A 57 -10.91 10.26 9.22
C PRO A 57 -10.09 8.97 9.27
N ARG A 58 -10.59 7.98 10.02
CA ARG A 58 -10.09 6.60 9.96
C ARG A 58 -10.12 6.09 8.51
N HIS A 59 -9.02 5.53 8.04
CA HIS A 59 -8.93 5.01 6.68
C HIS A 59 -7.84 3.93 6.55
N TYR A 60 -7.91 3.15 5.47
CA TYR A 60 -6.92 2.13 5.14
C TYR A 60 -6.06 2.57 3.97
N LEU A 61 -4.77 2.23 4.00
CA LEU A 61 -3.88 2.27 2.85
C LEU A 61 -3.62 0.86 2.30
N CYS A 62 -3.48 0.79 0.98
CA CYS A 62 -3.08 -0.42 0.28
C CYS A 62 -1.69 -0.90 0.75
N ALA A 63 -1.59 -2.13 1.27
CA ALA A 63 -0.31 -2.69 1.70
C ALA A 63 0.69 -2.80 0.54
N ARG A 64 0.25 -3.26 -0.63
CA ARG A 64 1.09 -3.39 -1.82
C ARG A 64 1.68 -2.05 -2.28
N CYS A 65 0.85 -1.02 -2.39
CA CYS A 65 1.34 0.30 -2.82
C CYS A 65 2.31 0.89 -1.79
N ARG A 66 2.08 0.59 -0.51
CA ARG A 66 2.94 1.10 0.55
C ARG A 66 4.32 0.45 0.56
N THR A 67 4.46 -0.81 0.18
CA THR A 67 5.77 -1.44 -0.06
C THR A 67 6.56 -0.72 -1.15
N GLU A 68 5.87 -0.09 -2.11
CA GLU A 68 6.46 0.77 -3.14
C GLU A 68 6.58 2.25 -2.70
N LYS A 69 6.47 2.55 -1.41
CA LYS A 69 6.47 3.92 -0.83
C LYS A 69 5.38 4.85 -1.39
N LYS A 70 4.26 4.28 -1.84
CA LYS A 70 3.09 5.04 -2.32
C LYS A 70 1.94 4.91 -1.33
N ASN A 71 1.45 6.05 -0.85
CA ASN A 71 0.26 6.09 -0.02
C ASN A 71 -0.99 6.10 -0.91
N SER A 72 -1.78 5.04 -0.83
CA SER A 72 -3.02 4.91 -1.59
C SER A 72 -4.18 4.56 -0.66
N VAL A 73 -5.04 5.54 -0.40
CA VAL A 73 -6.23 5.36 0.42
C VAL A 73 -7.20 4.44 -0.30
N LEU A 74 -7.55 3.34 0.35
CA LEU A 74 -8.50 2.38 -0.16
C LEU A 74 -9.89 3.04 -0.28
N GLN A 75 -10.52 2.90 -1.45
CA GLN A 75 -11.84 3.46 -1.74
C GLN A 75 -12.90 2.36 -1.60
N GLY A 76 -14.12 2.71 -1.17
CA GLY A 76 -15.23 1.74 -1.14
C GLY A 76 -15.49 1.14 -2.52
N HIS A 77 -15.79 -0.16 -2.58
CA HIS A 77 -15.98 -0.87 -3.84
C HIS A 77 -17.10 -1.92 -3.78
N GLY A 78 -18.21 -1.61 -4.44
CA GLY A 78 -19.35 -2.52 -4.51
C GLY A 78 -20.09 -2.60 -3.17
N ARG A 79 -19.96 -3.74 -2.47
CA ARG A 79 -20.67 -3.97 -1.20
C ARG A 79 -20.03 -3.17 -0.05
N PRO A 80 -20.82 -2.73 0.95
CA PRO A 80 -20.28 -2.14 2.16
C PRO A 80 -19.20 -3.02 2.79
N GLY A 81 -18.08 -2.43 3.16
CA GLY A 81 -16.91 -3.14 3.69
C GLY A 81 -15.89 -3.58 2.63
N ASN A 82 -16.27 -3.71 1.37
CA ASN A 82 -15.29 -4.00 0.33
C ASN A 82 -14.57 -2.72 -0.10
N PHE A 83 -13.26 -2.83 -0.30
CA PHE A 83 -12.43 -1.73 -0.72
C PHE A 83 -11.61 -2.06 -1.96
N LYS A 84 -11.25 -1.03 -2.73
CA LYS A 84 -10.38 -1.13 -3.89
C LYS A 84 -9.30 -0.06 -3.82
N CYS A 85 -8.07 -0.46 -4.11
CA CYS A 85 -6.97 0.47 -4.29
C CYS A 85 -7.11 1.20 -5.65
N PRO A 86 -7.15 2.55 -5.69
CA PRO A 86 -7.25 3.28 -6.95
C PRO A 86 -5.98 3.22 -7.81
N ILE A 87 -4.83 2.84 -7.25
CA ILE A 87 -3.55 2.78 -7.98
C ILE A 87 -3.34 1.40 -8.60
N CYS A 88 -3.34 0.34 -7.79
CA CYS A 88 -3.00 -1.02 -8.24
C CYS A 88 -4.22 -1.91 -8.48
N SER A 89 -5.44 -1.38 -8.32
CA SER A 89 -6.71 -2.10 -8.47
C SER A 89 -6.93 -3.32 -7.56
N THR A 90 -6.05 -3.57 -6.58
CA THR A 90 -6.24 -4.63 -5.57
C THR A 90 -7.54 -4.43 -4.81
N ILE A 91 -8.34 -5.49 -4.72
CA ILE A 91 -9.61 -5.52 -3.99
C ILE A 91 -9.39 -6.18 -2.63
N TYR A 92 -9.88 -5.53 -1.59
CA TYR A 92 -9.89 -5.98 -0.21
C TYR A 92 -11.32 -6.28 0.19
N ILE A 93 -11.57 -7.49 0.66
CA ILE A 93 -12.89 -8.00 0.98
C ILE A 93 -12.98 -8.13 2.49
N THR A 94 -13.88 -7.38 3.14
CA THR A 94 -14.03 -7.45 4.61
C THR A 94 -15.25 -8.26 5.07
N ASP A 95 -15.99 -8.90 4.15
CA ASP A 95 -17.07 -9.80 4.53
C ASP A 95 -16.61 -11.26 4.58
N ARG A 96 -16.83 -11.91 5.73
CA ARG A 96 -16.56 -13.36 5.89
C ARG A 96 -17.40 -14.24 4.94
N ASN A 97 -18.49 -13.69 4.41
CA ASN A 97 -19.49 -14.40 3.63
C ASN A 97 -19.40 -14.16 2.11
N SER A 98 -18.42 -13.39 1.62
CA SER A 98 -18.21 -13.30 0.17
C SER A 98 -17.66 -14.62 -0.34
N PRO A 99 -18.18 -15.16 -1.47
CA PRO A 99 -17.62 -16.34 -2.09
C PRO A 99 -16.17 -16.02 -2.47
N ARG A 100 -15.24 -16.53 -1.66
CA ARG A 100 -13.82 -16.48 -1.96
C ARG A 100 -13.67 -17.04 -3.36
N SER A 101 -13.27 -16.22 -4.32
CA SER A 101 -12.81 -16.72 -5.61
C SER A 101 -11.49 -17.44 -5.34
N ARG A 102 -11.59 -18.70 -4.92
CA ARG A 102 -10.51 -19.68 -5.04
C ARG A 102 -10.34 -19.88 -6.53
N SER A 103 -9.59 -19.00 -7.19
CA SER A 103 -8.86 -19.43 -8.37
C SER A 103 -7.78 -20.36 -7.86
N ALA A 104 -8.16 -21.62 -7.63
CA ALA A 104 -7.20 -22.70 -7.61
C ALA A 104 -6.48 -22.60 -8.96
N ILE A 105 -5.19 -22.29 -8.92
CA ILE A 105 -4.31 -22.52 -10.05
C ILE A 105 -4.29 -24.03 -10.20
N THR A 106 -5.15 -24.57 -11.06
CA THR A 106 -4.96 -25.92 -11.57
C THR A 106 -3.90 -25.78 -12.65
N ASP A 107 -2.66 -26.05 -12.29
CA ASP A 107 -1.65 -26.46 -13.27
C ASP A 107 -2.09 -27.83 -13.79
N ASP A 108 -2.90 -27.85 -14.85
CA ASP A 108 -3.05 -29.03 -15.70
C ASP A 108 -3.35 -28.57 -17.15
N GLU A 109 -2.35 -28.83 -17.99
CA GLU A 109 -2.29 -28.84 -19.47
C GLU A 109 -3.59 -28.70 -20.31
N PRO A 110 -3.58 -27.90 -21.40
CA PRO A 110 -4.56 -27.98 -22.49
C PRO A 110 -3.96 -28.67 -23.74
N PRO A 111 -4.69 -28.88 -24.86
CA PRO A 111 -6.10 -29.22 -25.06
C PRO A 111 -6.27 -30.46 -25.96
N GLY A 112 -7.08 -31.45 -25.56
CA GLY A 112 -7.45 -32.58 -26.42
C GLY A 112 -8.52 -32.21 -27.45
N GLY A 113 -8.11 -32.02 -28.71
CA GLY A 113 -9.00 -31.83 -29.87
C GLY A 113 -9.78 -33.09 -30.29
N PRO A 114 -10.69 -32.98 -31.28
CA PRO A 114 -11.96 -33.72 -31.34
C PRO A 114 -11.94 -34.99 -32.20
N GLN A 115 -12.85 -35.95 -31.94
CA GLN A 115 -13.61 -36.75 -32.93
C GLN A 115 -14.41 -37.91 -32.31
N GLY A 116 -15.62 -38.17 -32.83
CA GLY A 116 -16.21 -39.51 -32.79
C GLY A 116 -17.74 -39.59 -32.66
N TRP A 117 -18.45 -39.40 -33.77
CA TRP A 117 -19.87 -39.74 -33.90
C TRP A 117 -20.03 -41.27 -33.96
N MET A 118 -20.75 -41.89 -33.01
CA MET A 118 -21.40 -43.20 -33.17
C MET A 118 -22.61 -43.33 -32.24
N ARG A 119 -23.81 -43.01 -32.73
CA ARG A 119 -24.96 -43.94 -32.85
C ARG A 119 -26.08 -43.29 -33.65
#